data_AF-A0AAV6LW22-F1
#
_entry.id   AF-A0AAV6LW22-F1
#
_cell.length_a   1.000
_cell.length_b   1.000
_cell.length_c   1.000
_cell.angle_alpha   90.00
_cell.angle_beta   90.00
_cell.angle_gamma   90.00
#
_symmetry.space_group_name_H-M   'P 1'
#
loop_
_entity.id
_entity.type
_entity.pdbx_description
1 polymer ?
#
loop_
_entity_poly.entity_id
_entity_poly.type
_entity_poly.pdbx_seq_one_letter_code
_entity_poly.pdbx_strand_id
1 'polypeptide(L)'
;MQVQCVVAWAVSEMATYHPKCQDHFAQNNVIRLLVSHLAFETIQEHSRYTIPSKQSIHSVLMANTNGSEHGEDEYKQVNHPTGNQLPSQMHNVVTDTLFMKNPVKGQSNTHESQNPQKGNHHSTTRPHHHAALSGTSIKGREYEDPATKAQMKAMAARSLWQLCKGNVTICRNITESRALLCFAVLLETGSVDVKYYSAMALMEITAVAEQNAELRRSGFKPTSPAAKAVVDQLLKIVERANCELLMPSIQAIGHLARTFRATETRIIGPLVKLLDEREAEVSMEAVIALNKFACTDNFLHENHCKAIIEAGGTKHLIQLVYFGEQMVQIPSLILLCYIALHVPDSETLAQEEVLIVLEWSAKQAHLAEEPTIEGLLPEAKSRLELYQSRGSRGFH
;
A
#
# COMPACT_ATOMS: atom_id res chain seq x y z
N MET A 1 -17.21 -3.80 20.05
CA MET A 1 -16.15 -3.11 19.26
C MET A 1 -16.33 -1.58 19.30
N GLN A 2 -17.37 -1.05 19.95
CA GLN A 2 -17.68 0.39 20.02
C GLN A 2 -16.52 1.28 20.53
N VAL A 3 -15.88 0.91 21.64
CA VAL A 3 -14.71 1.67 22.16
C VAL A 3 -13.57 1.69 21.15
N GLN A 4 -13.33 0.58 20.44
CA GLN A 4 -12.28 0.49 19.43
C GLN A 4 -12.60 1.38 18.22
N CYS A 5 -13.88 1.51 17.84
CA CYS A 5 -14.31 2.44 16.80
C CYS A 5 -13.95 3.88 17.19
N VAL A 6 -14.29 4.29 18.42
CA VAL A 6 -14.00 5.65 18.92
C VAL A 6 -12.49 5.90 18.99
N VAL A 7 -11.70 4.92 19.43
CA VAL A 7 -10.24 5.03 19.47
C VAL A 7 -9.65 5.16 18.06
N ALA A 8 -10.07 4.34 17.10
CA ALA A 8 -9.62 4.47 15.72
C ALA A 8 -10.00 5.84 15.14
N TRP A 9 -11.24 6.28 15.33
CA TRP A 9 -11.63 7.64 14.94
C TRP A 9 -10.71 8.70 15.56
N ALA A 10 -10.44 8.65 16.86
CA ALA A 10 -9.54 9.60 17.53
C ALA A 10 -8.11 9.56 16.98
N VAL A 11 -7.57 8.37 16.67
CA VAL A 11 -6.27 8.23 15.99
C VAL A 11 -6.29 8.93 14.63
N SER A 12 -7.36 8.78 13.86
CA SER A 12 -7.49 9.46 12.56
C SER A 12 -7.57 10.99 12.70
N GLU A 13 -8.30 11.51 13.69
CA GLU A 13 -8.37 12.95 13.97
C GLU A 13 -6.99 13.50 14.38
N MET A 14 -6.30 12.83 15.29
CA MET A 14 -4.96 13.22 15.72
C MET A 14 -3.97 13.21 14.56
N ALA A 15 -4.01 12.19 13.70
CA ALA A 15 -3.15 12.14 12.52
C ALA A 15 -3.45 13.27 11.52
N THR A 16 -4.72 13.64 11.38
CA THR A 16 -5.15 14.74 10.49
C THR A 16 -4.64 16.11 10.98
N TYR A 17 -4.85 16.43 12.26
CA TYR A 17 -4.51 17.76 12.80
C TYR A 17 -3.08 17.87 13.33
N HIS A 18 -2.43 16.75 13.65
CA HIS A 18 -1.07 16.71 14.20
C HIS A 18 -0.22 15.64 13.51
N PRO A 19 0.23 15.83 12.25
CA PRO A 19 0.95 14.80 11.50
C PRO A 19 2.18 14.20 12.21
N LYS A 20 2.83 14.95 13.11
CA LYS A 20 3.95 14.47 13.93
C LYS A 20 3.59 13.28 14.86
N CYS A 21 2.30 13.06 15.14
CA CYS A 21 1.86 11.92 15.94
C CYS A 21 1.88 10.58 15.16
N GLN A 22 1.93 10.62 13.82
CA GLN A 22 1.99 9.43 12.97
C GLN A 22 3.11 8.47 13.41
N ASP A 23 4.32 9.00 13.62
CA ASP A 23 5.48 8.19 14.03
C ASP A 23 5.31 7.58 15.42
N HIS A 24 4.68 8.31 16.34
CA HIS A 24 4.37 7.81 17.68
C HIS A 24 3.37 6.66 17.61
N PHE A 25 2.34 6.76 16.77
CA PHE A 25 1.41 5.66 16.54
C PHE A 25 2.06 4.47 15.86
N ALA A 26 2.98 4.69 14.92
CA ALA A 26 3.76 3.64 14.28
C ALA A 26 4.62 2.86 15.29
N GLN A 27 5.32 3.56 16.19
CA GLN A 27 6.13 2.97 17.26
C GLN A 27 5.30 2.14 18.26
N ASN A 28 4.03 2.52 18.48
CA ASN A 28 3.13 1.86 19.42
C ASN A 28 2.23 0.79 18.79
N ASN A 29 2.66 0.17 17.67
CA ASN A 29 1.96 -0.93 17.01
C ASN A 29 0.52 -0.63 16.52
N VAL A 30 0.13 0.65 16.41
CA VAL A 30 -1.24 1.02 16.04
C VAL A 30 -1.58 0.54 14.62
N ILE A 31 -0.65 0.64 13.67
CA ILE A 31 -0.84 0.16 12.29
C ILE A 31 -1.23 -1.32 12.27
N ARG A 32 -0.51 -2.17 13.03
CA ARG A 32 -0.78 -3.61 13.09
C ARG A 32 -2.17 -3.91 13.67
N LEU A 33 -2.58 -3.16 14.69
CA LEU A 33 -3.90 -3.31 15.32
C LEU A 33 -5.03 -2.89 14.37
N LEU A 34 -4.88 -1.76 13.68
CA LEU A 34 -5.84 -1.29 12.68
C LEU A 34 -5.98 -2.29 11.52
N VAL A 35 -4.85 -2.83 11.02
CA VAL A 35 -4.87 -3.86 9.97
C VAL A 35 -5.54 -5.16 10.46
N SER A 36 -5.39 -5.53 11.73
CA SER A 36 -6.12 -6.67 12.32
C SER A 36 -7.64 -6.45 12.29
N HIS A 37 -8.10 -5.22 12.54
CA HIS A 37 -9.53 -4.89 12.44
C HIS A 37 -10.04 -4.91 11.01
N LEU A 38 -9.24 -4.48 10.03
CA LEU A 38 -9.58 -4.61 8.61
C LEU A 38 -9.64 -6.07 8.16
N ALA A 39 -8.69 -6.90 8.60
CA ALA A 39 -8.56 -8.29 8.16
C ALA A 39 -9.66 -9.21 8.70
N PHE A 40 -10.18 -8.92 9.90
CA PHE A 40 -11.21 -9.72 10.55
C PHE A 40 -12.44 -9.89 9.64
N GLU A 41 -12.79 -11.15 9.33
CA GLU A 41 -13.87 -11.54 8.40
C GLU A 41 -13.75 -11.00 6.96
N THR A 42 -12.65 -10.34 6.60
CA THR A 42 -12.40 -9.83 5.23
C THR A 42 -11.54 -10.81 4.43
N ILE A 43 -10.58 -11.46 5.09
CA ILE A 43 -9.75 -12.52 4.53
C ILE A 43 -9.96 -13.74 5.41
N GLN A 44 -10.31 -14.91 4.83
CA GLN A 44 -10.41 -16.15 5.59
C GLN A 44 -9.09 -16.40 6.34
N GLU A 45 -9.15 -16.65 7.66
CA GLU A 45 -7.98 -16.94 8.50
C GLU A 45 -7.38 -18.34 8.22
N HIS A 46 -7.87 -19.04 7.20
CA HIS A 46 -7.37 -20.36 6.83
C HIS A 46 -6.11 -20.27 5.96
N SER A 47 -4.98 -20.41 6.66
CA SER A 47 -3.90 -21.35 6.34
C SER A 47 -3.00 -21.13 5.11
N ARG A 48 -2.38 -19.94 4.93
CA ARG A 48 -1.09 -19.85 4.19
C ARG A 48 -0.03 -18.87 4.71
N TYR A 49 -0.28 -18.12 5.78
CA TYR A 49 0.70 -17.14 6.30
C TYR A 49 0.75 -17.02 7.83
N THR A 50 0.33 -18.07 8.55
CA THR A 50 0.69 -18.18 9.97
C THR A 50 2.15 -18.62 10.02
N ILE A 51 3.06 -17.68 10.26
CA ILE A 51 4.44 -18.01 10.66
C ILE A 51 4.29 -18.91 11.90
N PRO A 52 4.82 -20.15 11.92
CA PRO A 52 4.74 -20.98 13.10
C PRO A 52 5.53 -20.27 14.21
N SER A 53 4.82 -19.68 15.17
CA SER A 53 5.40 -19.41 16.47
C SER A 53 5.84 -20.77 17.03
N LYS A 54 7.15 -21.01 17.09
CA LYS A 54 7.70 -22.25 17.65
C LYS A 54 7.44 -22.29 19.15
N GLN A 55 6.24 -22.71 19.52
CA GLN A 55 5.92 -23.27 20.82
C GLN A 55 4.93 -24.41 20.60
N SER A 56 5.46 -25.56 20.17
CA SER A 56 4.73 -26.82 20.19
C SER A 56 5.47 -27.79 21.10
N ILE A 57 4.92 -27.96 22.29
CA ILE A 57 5.26 -29.01 23.24
C ILE A 57 4.53 -30.25 22.76
N HIS A 58 5.06 -31.00 21.79
CA HIS A 58 4.64 -32.38 21.48
C HIS A 58 5.52 -32.99 20.39
N SER A 59 6.77 -33.34 20.74
CA SER A 59 7.62 -34.22 19.91
C SER A 59 8.68 -34.89 20.79
N VAL A 60 8.23 -35.63 21.81
CA VAL A 60 9.09 -36.56 22.55
C VAL A 60 8.36 -37.89 22.55
N LEU A 61 8.61 -38.70 21.51
CA LEU A 61 8.52 -40.16 21.51
C LEU A 61 8.92 -40.66 20.12
N MET A 62 9.74 -41.71 20.11
CA MET A 62 10.35 -42.41 18.97
C MET A 62 11.77 -41.95 18.60
N ALA A 63 12.72 -42.33 19.45
CA ALA A 63 14.07 -42.69 19.01
C ALA A 63 14.51 -43.93 19.79
N ASN A 64 14.48 -45.11 19.16
CA ASN A 64 15.46 -46.14 19.45
C ASN A 64 15.61 -47.15 18.28
N THR A 65 16.88 -47.54 18.09
CA THR A 65 17.45 -48.71 17.39
C THR A 65 17.60 -48.72 15.86
N ASN A 66 18.77 -48.23 15.42
CA ASN A 66 19.84 -48.81 14.58
C ASN A 66 19.57 -49.88 13.50
N GLY A 67 20.20 -49.65 12.33
CA GLY A 67 20.64 -50.63 11.31
C GLY A 67 20.84 -49.93 9.95
N SER A 68 22.03 -49.41 9.63
CA SER A 68 23.13 -50.01 8.82
C SER A 68 22.81 -50.26 7.33
N GLU A 69 23.57 -49.59 6.44
CA GLU A 69 24.05 -49.95 5.07
C GLU A 69 24.22 -48.66 4.22
N HIS A 70 25.44 -48.17 3.99
CA HIS A 70 26.36 -48.36 2.84
C HIS A 70 25.85 -47.83 1.48
N GLY A 71 26.63 -46.90 0.90
CA GLY A 71 26.46 -46.38 -0.47
C GLY A 71 27.31 -45.13 -0.71
N GLU A 72 28.39 -45.31 -1.46
CA GLU A 72 29.48 -44.37 -1.76
C GLU A 72 29.08 -43.24 -2.74
N ASP A 73 29.71 -42.06 -2.63
CA ASP A 73 30.44 -41.41 -3.73
C ASP A 73 31.08 -40.07 -3.34
N GLU A 74 32.37 -39.94 -3.70
CA GLU A 74 33.26 -38.78 -3.64
C GLU A 74 32.66 -37.51 -4.27
N TYR A 75 32.97 -36.27 -3.84
CA TYR A 75 34.23 -35.57 -4.11
C TYR A 75 34.48 -34.35 -3.20
N LYS A 76 35.76 -34.24 -2.80
CA LYS A 76 36.60 -33.05 -2.54
C LYS A 76 36.45 -32.27 -1.23
N GLN A 77 37.32 -32.70 -0.32
CA GLN A 77 37.84 -32.08 0.88
C GLN A 77 38.80 -30.91 0.58
N VAL A 78 38.63 -29.77 1.28
CA VAL A 78 39.72 -28.82 1.57
C VAL A 78 39.73 -28.61 3.08
N ASN A 79 40.79 -29.10 3.73
CA ASN A 79 41.08 -28.93 5.15
C ASN A 79 41.70 -27.55 5.40
N HIS A 80 41.31 -26.87 6.49
CA HIS A 80 42.18 -26.07 7.36
C HIS A 80 41.62 -26.11 8.80
N PRO A 81 42.46 -25.89 9.84
CA PRO A 81 42.43 -26.72 11.04
C PRO A 81 41.81 -26.06 12.30
N THR A 82 41.22 -26.91 13.13
CA THR A 82 41.08 -26.90 14.61
C THR A 82 40.90 -25.58 15.37
N GLY A 83 39.77 -25.49 16.09
CA GLY A 83 39.54 -24.59 17.23
C GLY A 83 38.30 -25.00 18.03
N ASN A 84 38.52 -25.83 19.04
CA ASN A 84 37.61 -26.49 19.98
C ASN A 84 36.32 -25.79 20.48
N GLN A 85 35.30 -26.64 20.64
CA GLN A 85 34.34 -26.77 21.76
C GLN A 85 33.00 -25.97 21.77
N LEU A 86 31.97 -26.75 22.09
CA LEU A 86 30.52 -26.52 22.07
C LEU A 86 29.98 -25.84 23.36
N PRO A 87 28.68 -25.51 23.43
CA PRO A 87 28.09 -24.35 24.09
C PRO A 87 27.47 -24.68 25.45
N SER A 88 27.17 -23.66 26.26
CA SER A 88 26.01 -23.68 27.16
C SER A 88 25.72 -22.33 27.81
N GLN A 89 24.44 -21.95 27.71
CA GLN A 89 23.57 -21.48 28.79
C GLN A 89 24.09 -20.37 29.73
N MET A 90 23.45 -19.20 29.69
CA MET A 90 22.93 -18.53 30.89
C MET A 90 21.83 -17.54 30.52
N HIS A 91 20.58 -18.01 30.69
CA HIS A 91 19.40 -17.17 30.87
C HIS A 91 19.35 -16.74 32.35
N ASN A 92 18.88 -15.51 32.58
CA ASN A 92 18.31 -14.99 33.82
C ASN A 92 19.21 -14.89 35.07
N VAL A 93 19.79 -13.70 35.27
CA VAL A 93 20.12 -13.19 36.61
C VAL A 93 19.86 -11.69 36.63
N VAL A 94 18.72 -11.23 37.18
CA VAL A 94 18.56 -10.03 38.04
C VAL A 94 17.11 -10.00 38.55
N THR A 95 16.82 -10.59 39.72
CA THR A 95 15.88 -10.02 40.69
C THR A 95 16.12 -10.73 42.03
N ASP A 96 16.98 -10.17 42.88
CA ASP A 96 16.97 -10.42 44.32
C ASP A 96 17.94 -9.45 45.00
N THR A 97 17.46 -8.23 45.20
CA THR A 97 18.04 -7.31 46.16
C THR A 97 16.87 -6.83 47.00
N LEU A 98 16.67 -7.42 48.19
CA LEU A 98 16.00 -6.81 49.36
C LEU A 98 15.81 -7.80 50.52
N PHE A 99 16.83 -8.55 50.95
CA PHE A 99 16.81 -9.12 52.32
C PHE A 99 18.23 -9.30 52.84
N MET A 100 18.65 -8.43 53.78
CA MET A 100 19.52 -8.77 54.92
C MET A 100 19.87 -7.48 55.71
N LYS A 101 19.14 -7.23 56.80
CA LYS A 101 19.75 -6.95 58.12
C LYS A 101 18.68 -6.83 59.20
N ASN A 102 18.84 -7.63 60.24
CA ASN A 102 18.30 -7.43 61.59
C ASN A 102 19.50 -7.53 62.56
N PRO A 103 19.41 -7.23 63.88
CA PRO A 103 18.23 -6.88 64.70
C PRO A 103 18.49 -5.73 65.71
N VAL A 104 17.51 -5.40 66.59
CA VAL A 104 17.68 -5.27 68.08
C VAL A 104 16.37 -4.86 68.82
N LYS A 105 16.03 -5.69 69.84
CA LYS A 105 15.35 -5.52 71.16
C LYS A 105 13.84 -5.20 71.34
N GLY A 106 13.24 -5.99 72.27
CA GLY A 106 12.08 -5.71 73.14
C GLY A 106 11.09 -6.90 73.23
N GLN A 107 11.25 -7.88 74.13
CA GLN A 107 10.46 -8.13 75.37
C GLN A 107 8.95 -7.81 75.23
N SER A 108 7.95 -8.66 75.58
CA SER A 108 7.83 -9.65 76.66
C SER A 108 6.51 -10.46 76.57
N ASN A 109 6.52 -11.72 77.04
CA ASN A 109 5.47 -12.50 77.78
C ASN A 109 4.05 -12.67 77.17
N THR A 110 3.31 -13.80 77.22
CA THR A 110 3.32 -15.05 78.02
C THR A 110 2.14 -15.97 77.58
N HIS A 111 2.22 -17.29 77.88
CA HIS A 111 1.14 -18.31 78.03
C HIS A 111 0.36 -18.76 76.77
N GLU A 112 -0.14 -20.00 76.60
CA GLU A 112 0.13 -21.37 77.09
C GLU A 112 -0.85 -22.29 76.30
N SER A 113 -0.47 -23.56 76.09
CA SER A 113 -1.34 -24.75 76.06
C SER A 113 -2.35 -25.06 74.93
N GLN A 114 -1.96 -26.07 74.14
CA GLN A 114 -2.63 -27.36 73.86
C GLN A 114 -4.02 -27.49 73.20
N ASN A 115 -3.96 -28.25 72.09
CA ASN A 115 -4.86 -29.30 71.57
C ASN A 115 -6.04 -28.99 70.61
N PRO A 116 -6.36 -29.96 69.71
CA PRO A 116 -6.82 -29.67 68.37
C PRO A 116 -8.33 -29.87 68.20
N GLN A 117 -8.96 -29.03 67.36
CA GLN A 117 -10.29 -29.33 66.83
C GLN A 117 -10.33 -29.14 65.32
N LYS A 118 -10.76 -30.22 64.65
CA LYS A 118 -11.15 -30.30 63.25
C LYS A 118 -12.15 -29.18 62.93
N GLY A 119 -11.73 -28.27 62.06
CA GLY A 119 -12.58 -27.25 61.46
C GLY A 119 -12.32 -27.19 59.97
N ASN A 120 -13.30 -27.62 59.20
CA ASN A 120 -13.29 -27.72 57.74
C ASN A 120 -13.31 -26.32 57.13
N HIS A 121 -12.21 -25.84 56.55
CA HIS A 121 -12.22 -24.61 55.74
C HIS A 121 -11.47 -24.77 54.41
N HIS A 122 -12.28 -24.71 53.36
CA HIS A 122 -11.93 -24.64 51.96
C HIS A 122 -11.24 -23.28 51.70
N SER A 123 -9.92 -23.28 51.48
CA SER A 123 -9.17 -22.11 51.02
C SER A 123 -8.82 -22.31 49.55
N THR A 124 -9.64 -21.72 48.69
CA THR A 124 -9.33 -21.47 47.28
C THR A 124 -8.18 -20.46 47.20
N THR A 125 -6.97 -20.95 46.95
CA THR A 125 -5.84 -20.16 46.47
C THR A 125 -6.20 -19.59 45.10
N ARG A 126 -6.62 -18.32 45.07
CA ARG A 126 -6.68 -17.52 43.85
C ARG A 126 -5.25 -17.21 43.40
N PRO A 127 -4.80 -17.64 42.21
CA PRO A 127 -3.60 -17.08 41.63
C PRO A 127 -3.90 -15.63 41.25
N HIS A 128 -3.12 -14.70 41.78
CA HIS A 128 -3.04 -13.34 41.26
C HIS A 128 -2.53 -13.42 39.81
N HIS A 129 -3.45 -13.49 38.85
CA HIS A 129 -3.14 -13.14 37.47
C HIS A 129 -2.88 -11.64 37.43
N HIS A 130 -1.61 -11.27 37.30
CA HIS A 130 -1.25 -10.02 36.65
C HIS A 130 -1.96 -10.00 35.31
N ALA A 131 -2.97 -9.13 35.17
CA ALA A 131 -3.69 -8.89 33.94
C ALA A 131 -2.74 -8.21 32.95
N ALA A 132 -1.92 -9.01 32.27
CA ALA A 132 -1.42 -8.62 30.97
C ALA A 132 -2.65 -8.42 30.08
N LEU A 133 -2.82 -7.20 29.57
CA LEU A 133 -3.84 -6.80 28.60
C LEU A 133 -3.55 -7.47 27.23
N SER A 134 -3.45 -8.79 27.22
CA SER A 134 -3.13 -9.62 26.07
C SER A 134 -4.37 -10.42 25.67
N GLY A 135 -4.86 -10.14 24.45
CA GLY A 135 -5.88 -10.93 23.78
C GLY A 135 -7.26 -10.30 23.86
N THR A 136 -7.57 -9.41 22.92
CA THR A 136 -8.96 -9.19 22.50
C THR A 136 -9.52 -10.56 22.10
N SER A 137 -10.37 -11.16 22.92
CA SER A 137 -10.96 -12.46 22.64
C SER A 137 -11.62 -12.43 21.26
N ILE A 138 -11.13 -13.23 20.32
CA ILE A 138 -11.68 -13.37 18.95
C ILE A 138 -13.18 -13.69 19.04
N LYS A 139 -13.58 -14.51 20.03
CA LYS A 139 -14.98 -14.82 20.34
C LYS A 139 -15.83 -13.58 20.58
N GLY A 140 -15.29 -12.55 21.26
CA GLY A 140 -16.03 -11.32 21.52
C GLY A 140 -16.33 -10.52 20.25
N ARG A 141 -15.47 -10.60 19.23
CA ARG A 141 -15.68 -9.92 17.94
C ARG A 141 -16.72 -10.62 17.07
N GLU A 142 -16.80 -11.95 17.16
CA GLU A 142 -17.73 -12.76 16.38
C GLU A 142 -19.20 -12.42 16.70
N TYR A 143 -19.53 -12.16 17.97
CA TYR A 143 -20.88 -11.84 18.45
C TYR A 143 -21.34 -10.39 18.22
N GLU A 144 -20.49 -9.52 17.68
CA GLU A 144 -20.84 -8.13 17.40
C GLU A 144 -21.81 -8.05 16.20
N ASP A 145 -22.69 -7.07 16.21
CA ASP A 145 -23.62 -6.88 15.10
C ASP A 145 -22.88 -6.44 13.82
N PRO A 146 -23.43 -6.74 12.62
CA PRO A 146 -22.79 -6.39 11.35
C PRO A 146 -22.52 -4.89 11.17
N ALA A 147 -23.36 -4.01 11.74
CA ALA A 147 -23.19 -2.57 11.60
C ALA A 147 -21.98 -2.08 12.43
N THR A 148 -21.83 -2.54 13.67
CA THR A 148 -20.65 -2.23 14.49
C THR A 148 -19.36 -2.77 13.86
N LYS A 149 -19.40 -3.97 13.24
CA LYS A 149 -18.26 -4.52 12.50
C LYS A 149 -17.89 -3.66 11.28
N ALA A 150 -18.89 -3.24 10.49
CA ALA A 150 -18.67 -2.35 9.35
C ALA A 150 -18.12 -0.98 9.79
N GLN A 151 -18.65 -0.42 10.87
CA GLN A 151 -18.17 0.84 11.43
C GLN A 151 -16.72 0.73 11.91
N MET A 152 -16.34 -0.37 12.55
CA MET A 152 -14.94 -0.59 12.94
C MET A 152 -14.02 -0.64 11.72
N LYS A 153 -14.43 -1.31 10.64
CA LYS A 153 -13.66 -1.35 9.38
C LYS A 153 -13.54 0.04 8.76
N ALA A 154 -14.61 0.83 8.78
CA ALA A 154 -14.59 2.20 8.28
C ALA A 154 -13.60 3.05 9.08
N MET A 155 -13.68 3.03 10.41
CA MET A 155 -12.77 3.81 11.27
C MET A 155 -11.32 3.33 11.17
N ALA A 156 -11.10 2.02 11.02
CA ALA A 156 -9.76 1.48 10.80
C ALA A 156 -9.17 1.93 9.45
N ALA A 157 -9.96 1.88 8.37
CA ALA A 157 -9.56 2.36 7.05
C ALA A 157 -9.27 3.87 7.08
N ARG A 158 -10.15 4.67 7.70
CA ARG A 158 -9.96 6.12 7.88
C ARG A 158 -8.68 6.44 8.64
N SER A 159 -8.41 5.69 9.70
CA SER A 159 -7.17 5.84 10.49
C SER A 159 -5.93 5.54 9.66
N LEU A 160 -5.92 4.42 8.93
CA LEU A 160 -4.79 4.05 8.10
C LEU A 160 -4.56 5.06 6.98
N TRP A 161 -5.63 5.56 6.36
CA TRP A 161 -5.57 6.66 5.39
C TRP A 161 -4.85 7.88 5.97
N GLN A 162 -5.30 8.41 7.11
CA GLN A 162 -4.70 9.61 7.70
C GLN A 162 -3.28 9.37 8.23
N LEU A 163 -2.98 8.16 8.72
CA LEU A 163 -1.65 7.82 9.21
C LEU A 163 -0.62 7.65 8.10
N CYS A 164 -1.02 7.13 6.93
CA CYS A 164 -0.08 6.85 5.85
C CYS A 164 0.28 8.08 5.00
N LYS A 165 -0.57 9.12 5.03
CA LYS A 165 -0.39 10.36 4.29
C LYS A 165 1.00 10.97 4.51
N GLY A 166 1.81 10.99 3.45
CA GLY A 166 3.18 11.53 3.47
C GLY A 166 4.21 10.72 4.27
N ASN A 167 3.85 9.55 4.81
CA ASN A 167 4.72 8.80 5.73
C ASN A 167 5.18 7.47 5.11
N VAL A 168 6.42 7.45 4.61
CA VAL A 168 7.04 6.27 3.96
C VAL A 168 7.11 5.06 4.89
N THR A 169 7.47 5.27 6.17
CA THR A 169 7.62 4.17 7.14
C THR A 169 6.29 3.48 7.40
N ILE A 170 5.21 4.25 7.56
CA ILE A 170 3.87 3.69 7.74
C ILE A 170 3.38 3.01 6.46
N CYS A 171 3.57 3.63 5.29
CA CYS A 171 3.21 3.01 4.02
C CYS A 171 3.93 1.67 3.81
N ARG A 172 5.23 1.58 4.17
CA ARG A 172 5.98 0.32 4.15
C ARG A 172 5.36 -0.71 5.09
N ASN A 173 5.07 -0.36 6.34
CA ASN A 173 4.42 -1.26 7.29
C ASN A 173 3.05 -1.76 6.80
N ILE A 174 2.28 -0.91 6.12
CA ILE A 174 0.98 -1.28 5.55
C ILE A 174 1.18 -2.25 4.38
N THR A 175 2.07 -1.93 3.44
CA THR A 175 2.29 -2.72 2.21
C THR A 175 2.96 -4.07 2.47
N GLU A 176 3.77 -4.19 3.52
CA GLU A 176 4.37 -5.46 3.97
C GLU A 176 3.39 -6.36 4.75
N SER A 177 2.22 -5.83 5.09
CA SER A 177 1.16 -6.55 5.80
C SER A 177 0.08 -7.09 4.86
N ARG A 178 -1.00 -7.65 5.42
CA ARG A 178 -2.18 -8.09 4.66
C ARG A 178 -3.09 -6.93 4.20
N ALA A 179 -2.76 -5.69 4.56
CA ALA A 179 -3.64 -4.54 4.36
C ALA A 179 -4.03 -4.30 2.89
N LEU A 180 -3.11 -4.41 1.94
CA LEU A 180 -3.43 -4.23 0.51
C LEU A 180 -4.51 -5.21 0.03
N LEU A 181 -4.42 -6.47 0.45
CA LEU A 181 -5.44 -7.46 0.12
C LEU A 181 -6.77 -7.15 0.82
N CYS A 182 -6.73 -6.69 2.08
CA CYS A 182 -7.94 -6.21 2.76
C CYS A 182 -8.58 -5.06 1.99
N PHE A 183 -7.83 -4.03 1.61
CA PHE A 183 -8.36 -2.89 0.87
C PHE A 183 -8.97 -3.31 -0.47
N ALA A 184 -8.32 -4.21 -1.21
CA ALA A 184 -8.87 -4.73 -2.46
C ALA A 184 -10.23 -5.42 -2.27
N VAL A 185 -10.36 -6.30 -1.27
CA VAL A 185 -11.64 -6.95 -0.96
C VAL A 185 -12.69 -5.94 -0.50
N LEU A 186 -12.30 -4.98 0.36
CA LEU A 186 -13.21 -3.98 0.91
C LEU A 186 -13.70 -2.98 -0.14
N LEU A 187 -12.91 -2.67 -1.17
CA LEU A 187 -13.36 -1.89 -2.33
C LEU A 187 -14.51 -2.58 -3.08
N GLU A 188 -14.55 -3.91 -3.07
CA GLU A 188 -15.61 -4.67 -3.72
C GLU A 188 -16.84 -4.85 -2.82
N THR A 189 -16.63 -5.29 -1.57
CA THR A 189 -17.72 -5.77 -0.69
C THR A 189 -18.08 -4.84 0.45
N GLY A 190 -17.27 -3.80 0.72
CA GLY A 190 -17.47 -2.91 1.86
C GLY A 190 -18.74 -2.05 1.79
N SER A 191 -19.12 -1.47 2.93
CA SER A 191 -20.10 -0.37 2.94
C SER A 191 -19.52 0.88 2.26
N VAL A 192 -20.37 1.88 2.02
CA VAL A 192 -19.98 3.14 1.34
C VAL A 192 -18.75 3.76 2.00
N ASP A 193 -18.78 4.02 3.30
CA ASP A 193 -17.65 4.60 4.04
C ASP A 193 -16.39 3.72 3.99
N VAL A 194 -16.56 2.41 4.10
CA VAL A 194 -15.43 1.47 4.06
C VAL A 194 -14.75 1.51 2.70
N LYS A 195 -15.53 1.53 1.61
CA LYS A 195 -15.02 1.65 0.24
C LYS A 195 -14.32 2.97 0.04
N TYR A 196 -14.95 4.07 0.44
CA TYR A 196 -14.38 5.42 0.32
C TYR A 196 -13.05 5.54 1.06
N TYR A 197 -13.00 5.20 2.35
CA TYR A 197 -11.75 5.28 3.13
C TYR A 197 -10.68 4.29 2.65
N SER A 198 -11.06 3.14 2.11
CA SER A 198 -10.11 2.21 1.50
C SER A 198 -9.50 2.78 0.21
N ALA A 199 -10.31 3.41 -0.64
CA ALA A 199 -9.83 4.09 -1.85
C ALA A 199 -8.88 5.25 -1.49
N MET A 200 -9.26 6.08 -0.52
CA MET A 200 -8.43 7.19 -0.04
C MET A 200 -7.10 6.70 0.57
N ALA A 201 -7.13 5.61 1.35
CA ALA A 201 -5.90 5.01 1.87
C ALA A 201 -4.98 4.54 0.73
N LEU A 202 -5.51 3.83 -0.27
CA LEU A 202 -4.73 3.36 -1.41
C LEU A 202 -4.16 4.52 -2.24
N MET A 203 -4.94 5.58 -2.44
CA MET A 203 -4.50 6.80 -3.12
C MET A 203 -3.29 7.44 -2.42
N GLU A 204 -3.32 7.60 -1.10
CA GLU A 204 -2.19 8.15 -0.34
C GLU A 204 -0.97 7.20 -0.32
N ILE A 205 -1.19 5.89 -0.14
CA ILE A 205 -0.08 4.90 -0.15
C ILE A 205 0.63 4.91 -1.51
N THR A 206 -0.15 4.96 -2.60
CA THR A 206 0.40 5.02 -3.96
C THR A 206 1.09 6.36 -4.23
N ALA A 207 0.56 7.48 -3.73
CA ALA A 207 1.20 8.80 -3.84
C ALA A 207 2.60 8.80 -3.19
N VAL A 208 2.73 8.21 -2.00
CA VAL A 208 4.03 8.05 -1.33
C VAL A 208 4.95 7.09 -2.12
N ALA A 209 4.40 6.04 -2.73
CA ALA A 209 5.17 5.12 -3.57
C ALA A 209 5.63 5.75 -4.90
N GLU A 210 4.88 6.70 -5.46
CA GLU A 210 5.31 7.43 -6.65
C GLU A 210 6.66 8.13 -6.39
N GLN A 211 6.76 8.82 -5.25
CA GLN A 211 7.94 9.60 -4.84
C GLN A 211 9.06 8.73 -4.27
N ASN A 212 8.74 7.54 -3.73
CA ASN A 212 9.73 6.65 -3.10
C ASN A 212 9.97 5.37 -3.91
N ALA A 213 11.13 5.30 -4.58
CA ALA A 213 11.49 4.17 -5.43
C ALA A 213 11.65 2.83 -4.70
N GLU A 214 12.01 2.83 -3.43
CA GLU A 214 12.14 1.60 -2.62
C GLU A 214 10.75 1.04 -2.31
N LEU A 215 9.87 1.85 -1.74
CA LEU A 215 8.49 1.50 -1.43
C LEU A 215 7.74 1.04 -2.68
N ARG A 216 7.95 1.72 -3.81
CA ARG A 216 7.36 1.32 -5.09
C ARG A 216 7.75 -0.11 -5.49
N ARG A 217 9.04 -0.43 -5.39
CA ARG A 217 9.59 -1.74 -5.77
C ARG A 217 9.19 -2.86 -4.82
N SER A 218 9.09 -2.57 -3.52
CA SER A 218 8.72 -3.56 -2.50
C SER A 218 7.20 -3.74 -2.39
N GLY A 219 6.44 -2.65 -2.26
CA GLY A 219 5.01 -2.67 -1.98
C GLY A 219 4.12 -2.97 -3.19
N PHE A 220 4.50 -2.53 -4.39
CA PHE A 220 3.71 -2.68 -5.62
C PHE A 220 4.45 -3.49 -6.69
N LYS A 221 5.14 -4.55 -6.28
CA LYS A 221 5.78 -5.48 -7.21
C LYS A 221 4.71 -6.13 -8.12
N PRO A 222 4.86 -6.13 -9.46
CA PRO A 222 3.88 -6.73 -10.37
C PRO A 222 3.59 -8.23 -10.16
N THR A 223 4.48 -8.95 -9.47
CA THR A 223 4.28 -10.37 -9.13
C THR A 223 3.51 -10.56 -7.82
N SER A 224 3.19 -9.49 -7.08
CA SER A 224 2.48 -9.57 -5.81
C SER A 224 0.99 -9.77 -6.06
N PRO A 225 0.37 -10.85 -5.55
CA PRO A 225 -1.07 -11.07 -5.66
C PRO A 225 -1.88 -9.93 -5.04
N ALA A 226 -1.41 -9.35 -3.94
CA ALA A 226 -2.09 -8.25 -3.27
C ALA A 226 -2.03 -6.95 -4.10
N ALA A 227 -0.88 -6.63 -4.69
CA ALA A 227 -0.76 -5.46 -5.56
C ALA A 227 -1.60 -5.61 -6.82
N LYS A 228 -1.61 -6.81 -7.43
CA LYS A 228 -2.47 -7.11 -8.58
C LYS A 228 -3.95 -6.96 -8.23
N ALA A 229 -4.39 -7.49 -7.09
CA ALA A 229 -5.78 -7.36 -6.64
C ALA A 229 -6.20 -5.90 -6.43
N VAL A 230 -5.30 -5.06 -5.89
CA VAL A 230 -5.54 -3.61 -5.78
C VAL A 230 -5.72 -2.99 -7.16
N VAL A 231 -4.79 -3.21 -8.08
CA VAL A 231 -4.84 -2.65 -9.44
C VAL A 231 -6.10 -3.10 -10.17
N ASP A 232 -6.46 -4.39 -10.11
CA ASP A 232 -7.66 -4.92 -10.76
C ASP A 232 -8.95 -4.25 -10.22
N GLN A 233 -9.03 -3.95 -8.91
CA GLN A 233 -10.19 -3.26 -8.32
C GLN A 233 -10.23 -1.77 -8.68
N LEU A 234 -9.09 -1.09 -8.67
CA LEU A 234 -9.00 0.31 -9.11
C LEU A 234 -9.38 0.45 -10.59
N LEU A 235 -8.90 -0.48 -11.44
CA LEU A 235 -9.22 -0.48 -12.86
C LEU A 235 -10.71 -0.71 -13.10
N LYS A 236 -11.32 -1.67 -12.38
CA LYS A 236 -12.77 -1.92 -12.42
C LYS A 236 -13.59 -0.69 -12.03
N ILE A 237 -13.09 0.13 -11.10
CA ILE A 237 -13.72 1.41 -10.72
C ILE A 237 -13.60 2.43 -11.87
N VAL A 238 -12.40 2.58 -12.44
CA VAL A 238 -12.15 3.49 -13.57
C VAL A 238 -12.98 3.13 -14.80
N GLU A 239 -13.11 1.85 -15.13
CA GLU A 239 -13.91 1.37 -16.26
C GLU A 239 -15.42 1.66 -16.10
N ARG A 240 -15.92 1.67 -14.85
CA ARG A 240 -17.32 1.99 -14.56
C ARG A 240 -17.62 3.49 -14.71
N ALA A 241 -16.61 4.34 -14.51
CA ALA A 241 -16.66 5.80 -14.70
C ALA A 241 -17.73 6.61 -13.92
N ASN A 242 -18.59 5.97 -13.13
CA ASN A 242 -19.73 6.61 -12.44
C ASN A 242 -19.81 6.21 -10.96
N CYS A 243 -18.78 6.55 -10.17
CA CYS A 243 -18.87 6.38 -8.71
C CYS A 243 -17.96 7.36 -7.96
N GLU A 244 -18.30 7.62 -6.70
CA GLU A 244 -17.56 8.51 -5.79
C GLU A 244 -16.09 8.10 -5.55
N LEU A 245 -15.72 6.89 -5.96
CA LEU A 245 -14.36 6.34 -5.85
C LEU A 245 -13.51 6.62 -7.08
N LEU A 246 -14.07 7.24 -8.13
CA LEU A 246 -13.41 7.42 -9.41
C LEU A 246 -12.13 8.24 -9.27
N MET A 247 -12.22 9.44 -8.70
CA MET A 247 -11.09 10.36 -8.51
C MET A 247 -9.90 9.71 -7.76
N PRO A 248 -10.08 9.14 -6.54
CA PRO A 248 -8.96 8.50 -5.86
C PRO A 248 -8.42 7.28 -6.62
N SER A 249 -9.24 6.63 -7.47
CA SER A 249 -8.79 5.48 -8.28
C SER A 249 -7.96 5.90 -9.49
N ILE A 250 -8.34 6.97 -10.19
CA ILE A 250 -7.53 7.55 -11.29
C ILE A 250 -6.17 7.98 -10.74
N GLN A 251 -6.18 8.72 -9.63
CA GLN A 251 -4.96 9.17 -8.95
C GLN A 251 -4.07 8.00 -8.56
N ALA A 252 -4.62 6.98 -7.90
CA ALA A 252 -3.87 5.80 -7.49
C ALA A 252 -3.25 5.05 -8.68
N ILE A 253 -3.97 4.91 -9.80
CA ILE A 253 -3.42 4.31 -11.02
C ILE A 253 -2.29 5.16 -11.61
N GLY A 254 -2.48 6.48 -11.69
CA GLY A 254 -1.46 7.41 -12.17
C GLY A 254 -0.17 7.35 -11.33
N HIS A 255 -0.29 7.35 -10.00
CA HIS A 255 0.84 7.21 -9.07
C HIS A 255 1.64 5.91 -9.30
N LEU A 256 0.96 4.86 -9.77
CA LEU A 256 1.55 3.56 -10.08
C LEU A 256 2.11 3.44 -11.50
N ALA A 257 2.07 4.49 -12.33
CA ALA A 257 2.47 4.43 -13.75
C ALA A 257 3.84 3.78 -13.99
N ARG A 258 4.81 4.02 -13.09
CA ARG A 258 6.19 3.49 -13.16
C ARG A 258 6.35 2.09 -12.55
N THR A 259 5.26 1.42 -12.17
CA THR A 259 5.26 0.06 -11.61
C THR A 259 4.89 -1.01 -12.63
N PHE A 260 4.14 -0.64 -13.65
CA PHE A 260 3.58 -1.58 -14.61
C PHE A 260 4.66 -2.13 -15.53
N ARG A 261 4.44 -3.38 -15.97
CA ARG A 261 5.27 -4.02 -16.99
C ARG A 261 4.72 -3.69 -18.37
N ALA A 262 5.55 -3.78 -19.40
CA ALA A 262 5.10 -3.62 -20.79
C ALA A 262 3.96 -4.56 -21.18
N THR A 263 3.85 -5.72 -20.51
CA THR A 263 2.76 -6.69 -20.72
C THR A 263 1.41 -6.26 -20.14
N GLU A 264 1.38 -5.25 -19.27
CA GLU A 264 0.14 -4.73 -18.67
C GLU A 264 -0.40 -3.60 -19.54
N THR A 265 -1.29 -3.96 -20.47
CA THR A 265 -1.84 -3.04 -21.47
C THR A 265 -3.26 -2.55 -21.14
N ARG A 266 -3.89 -3.09 -20.09
CA ARG A 266 -5.31 -2.85 -19.78
C ARG A 266 -5.60 -1.46 -19.21
N ILE A 267 -4.57 -0.69 -18.86
CA ILE A 267 -4.72 0.52 -18.05
C ILE A 267 -4.97 1.77 -18.90
N ILE A 268 -4.29 1.90 -20.04
CA ILE A 268 -4.31 3.13 -20.84
C ILE A 268 -5.69 3.39 -21.45
N GLY A 269 -6.31 2.37 -22.06
CA GLY A 269 -7.62 2.52 -22.71
C GLY A 269 -8.71 3.09 -21.80
N PRO A 270 -8.94 2.53 -20.60
CA PRO A 270 -9.90 3.07 -19.65
C PRO A 270 -9.62 4.52 -19.23
N LEU A 271 -8.37 4.93 -19.07
CA LEU A 271 -8.01 6.32 -18.79
C LEU A 271 -8.28 7.24 -19.97
N VAL A 272 -7.95 6.82 -21.20
CA VAL A 272 -8.24 7.59 -22.42
C VAL A 272 -9.74 7.79 -22.61
N LYS A 273 -10.57 6.79 -22.27
CA LYS A 273 -12.03 6.91 -22.34
C LYS A 273 -12.60 7.98 -21.40
N LEU A 274 -11.89 8.34 -20.33
CA LEU A 274 -12.31 9.40 -19.42
C LEU A 274 -12.06 10.81 -19.98
N LEU A 275 -11.35 10.93 -21.12
CA LEU A 275 -11.15 12.21 -21.81
C LEU A 275 -12.37 12.63 -22.64
N ASP A 276 -13.29 11.70 -22.90
CA ASP A 276 -14.45 11.89 -23.78
C ASP A 276 -15.69 12.33 -22.99
N GLU A 277 -16.14 13.58 -23.20
CA GLU A 277 -17.37 14.14 -22.63
C GLU A 277 -17.56 13.82 -21.14
N ARG A 278 -16.57 14.20 -20.32
CA ARG A 278 -16.62 14.10 -18.85
C ARG A 278 -16.46 15.46 -18.19
N GLU A 279 -16.88 15.51 -16.92
CA GLU A 279 -16.62 16.64 -16.03
C GLU A 279 -15.14 17.04 -16.10
N ALA A 280 -14.87 18.35 -16.13
CA ALA A 280 -13.52 18.86 -16.33
C ALA A 280 -12.53 18.32 -15.28
N GLU A 281 -12.98 18.12 -14.03
CA GLU A 281 -12.19 17.54 -12.96
C GLU A 281 -11.74 16.10 -13.27
N VAL A 282 -12.65 15.28 -13.79
CA VAL A 282 -12.36 13.88 -14.18
C VAL A 282 -11.42 13.84 -15.37
N SER A 283 -11.69 14.66 -16.39
CA SER A 283 -10.85 14.77 -17.58
C SER A 283 -9.44 15.24 -17.21
N MET A 284 -9.32 16.27 -16.36
CA MET A 284 -8.04 16.76 -15.86
C MET A 284 -7.24 15.65 -15.19
N GLU A 285 -7.86 14.93 -14.26
CA GLU A 285 -7.16 13.90 -13.49
C GLU A 285 -6.76 12.71 -14.37
N ALA A 286 -7.60 12.33 -15.35
CA ALA A 286 -7.25 11.30 -16.33
C ALA A 286 -6.04 11.73 -17.18
N VAL A 287 -5.98 12.98 -17.62
CA VAL A 287 -4.82 13.52 -18.35
C VAL A 287 -3.56 13.55 -17.47
N ILE A 288 -3.67 13.98 -16.21
CA ILE A 288 -2.55 13.98 -15.26
C ILE A 288 -2.03 12.55 -15.06
N ALA A 289 -2.92 11.57 -14.89
CA ALA A 289 -2.53 10.17 -14.81
C ALA A 289 -1.81 9.71 -16.08
N LEU A 290 -2.37 9.98 -17.27
CA LEU A 290 -1.76 9.62 -18.56
C LEU A 290 -0.40 10.30 -18.78
N ASN A 291 -0.22 11.54 -18.32
CA ASN A 291 1.09 12.22 -18.34
C ASN A 291 2.16 11.44 -17.56
N LYS A 292 1.82 10.82 -16.43
CA LYS A 292 2.75 9.96 -15.67
C LYS A 292 3.13 8.67 -16.43
N PHE A 293 2.31 8.22 -17.38
CA PHE A 293 2.64 7.13 -18.28
C PHE A 293 3.49 7.57 -19.47
N ALA A 294 3.23 8.76 -20.00
CA ALA A 294 3.85 9.28 -21.21
C ALA A 294 5.17 10.05 -20.97
N CYS A 295 5.45 10.50 -19.75
CA CYS A 295 6.63 11.33 -19.49
C CYS A 295 7.95 10.56 -19.58
N THR A 296 9.04 11.30 -19.81
CA THR A 296 10.40 10.78 -19.98
C THR A 296 10.92 9.96 -18.80
N ASP A 297 10.40 10.20 -17.59
CA ASP A 297 10.78 9.46 -16.38
C ASP A 297 10.25 8.01 -16.33
N ASN A 298 9.33 7.68 -17.25
CA ASN A 298 8.77 6.35 -17.41
C ASN A 298 9.46 5.63 -18.58
N PHE A 299 10.20 4.56 -18.30
CA PHE A 299 10.93 3.78 -19.33
C PHE A 299 10.02 3.15 -20.40
N LEU A 300 8.70 3.09 -20.17
CA LEU A 300 7.72 2.58 -21.12
C LEU A 300 6.96 3.70 -21.86
N HIS A 301 7.44 4.96 -21.77
CA HIS A 301 6.76 6.13 -22.34
C HIS A 301 6.34 5.93 -23.80
N GLU A 302 7.20 5.36 -24.65
CA GLU A 302 6.89 5.13 -26.06
C GLU A 302 5.74 4.13 -26.25
N ASN A 303 5.76 3.00 -25.52
CA ASN A 303 4.69 2.01 -25.56
C ASN A 303 3.37 2.59 -25.05
N HIS A 304 3.43 3.42 -24.01
CA HIS A 304 2.25 4.06 -23.46
C HIS A 304 1.69 5.13 -24.40
N CYS A 305 2.54 5.98 -25.02
CA CYS A 305 2.10 6.93 -26.03
C CYS A 305 1.44 6.23 -27.23
N LYS A 306 2.00 5.12 -27.72
CA LYS A 306 1.37 4.29 -28.76
C LYS A 306 -0.01 3.78 -28.33
N ALA A 307 -0.12 3.23 -27.13
CA ALA A 307 -1.40 2.77 -26.59
C ALA A 307 -2.43 3.91 -26.41
N ILE A 308 -1.98 5.14 -26.09
CA ILE A 308 -2.86 6.32 -26.01
C ILE A 308 -3.42 6.66 -27.39
N ILE A 309 -2.57 6.66 -28.43
CA ILE A 309 -2.98 6.89 -29.82
C ILE A 309 -3.97 5.81 -30.26
N GLU A 310 -3.66 4.54 -30.04
CA GLU A 310 -4.50 3.39 -30.42
C GLU A 310 -5.88 3.41 -29.73
N ALA A 311 -5.94 3.92 -28.49
CA ALA A 311 -7.20 4.13 -27.77
C ALA A 311 -8.00 5.36 -28.24
N GLY A 312 -7.53 6.08 -29.26
CA GLY A 312 -8.18 7.28 -29.81
C GLY A 312 -7.88 8.56 -29.02
N GLY A 313 -6.87 8.57 -28.15
CA GLY A 313 -6.56 9.70 -27.26
C GLY A 313 -6.23 10.99 -28.01
N THR A 314 -5.65 10.91 -29.21
CA THR A 314 -5.28 12.10 -30.01
C THR A 314 -6.46 13.04 -30.24
N LYS A 315 -7.62 12.51 -30.66
CA LYS A 315 -8.81 13.33 -30.95
C LYS A 315 -9.32 14.05 -29.71
N HIS A 316 -9.46 13.32 -28.61
CA HIS A 316 -9.91 13.89 -27.34
C HIS A 316 -8.95 14.97 -26.83
N LEU A 317 -7.64 14.73 -26.94
CA LEU A 317 -6.63 15.72 -26.52
C LEU A 317 -6.68 16.99 -27.37
N ILE A 318 -6.86 16.88 -28.68
CA ILE A 318 -7.02 18.06 -29.56
C ILE A 318 -8.25 18.88 -29.12
N GLN A 319 -9.38 18.21 -28.87
CA GLN A 319 -10.59 18.87 -28.39
C GLN A 319 -10.37 19.57 -27.04
N LEU A 320 -9.72 18.90 -26.08
CA LEU A 320 -9.41 19.48 -24.78
C LEU A 320 -8.42 20.66 -24.88
N VAL A 321 -7.46 20.62 -25.81
CA VAL A 321 -6.53 21.73 -26.05
C VAL A 321 -7.25 22.94 -26.65
N TYR A 322 -8.19 22.76 -27.58
CA TYR A 322 -8.90 23.89 -28.19
C TYR A 322 -10.04 24.45 -27.33
N PHE A 323 -10.82 23.56 -26.73
CA PHE A 323 -12.13 23.89 -26.15
C PHE A 323 -12.27 23.51 -24.68
N GLY A 324 -11.29 22.82 -24.10
CA GLY A 324 -11.31 22.44 -22.69
C GLY A 324 -11.20 23.65 -21.76
N GLU A 325 -11.66 23.48 -20.53
CA GLU A 325 -11.44 24.45 -19.47
C GLU A 325 -9.94 24.65 -19.21
N GLN A 326 -9.56 25.85 -18.73
CA GLN A 326 -8.15 26.23 -18.56
C GLN A 326 -7.35 25.20 -17.73
N MET A 327 -7.97 24.60 -16.72
CA MET A 327 -7.35 23.58 -15.87
C MET A 327 -7.02 22.26 -16.59
N VAL A 328 -7.76 21.92 -17.65
CA VAL A 328 -7.55 20.69 -18.46
C VAL A 328 -6.67 20.98 -19.67
N GLN A 329 -6.71 22.21 -20.19
CA GLN A 329 -6.02 22.62 -21.41
C GLN A 329 -4.50 22.40 -21.33
N ILE A 330 -3.86 22.88 -20.25
CA ILE A 330 -2.40 22.77 -20.05
C ILE A 330 -1.96 21.31 -19.91
N PRO A 331 -2.54 20.49 -19.00
CA PRO A 331 -2.21 19.06 -18.92
C PRO A 331 -2.40 18.32 -20.25
N SER A 332 -3.44 18.67 -21.02
CA SER A 332 -3.74 18.02 -22.31
C SER A 332 -2.68 18.35 -23.36
N LEU A 333 -2.23 19.59 -23.39
CA LEU A 333 -1.14 20.01 -24.28
C LEU A 333 0.18 19.32 -23.90
N ILE A 334 0.50 19.21 -22.60
CA ILE A 334 1.68 18.47 -22.14
C ILE A 334 1.64 17.03 -22.64
N LEU A 335 0.49 16.36 -22.53
CA LEU A 335 0.35 14.99 -22.99
C LEU A 335 0.50 14.88 -24.51
N LEU A 336 -0.10 15.80 -25.26
CA LEU A 336 0.03 15.85 -26.72
C LEU A 336 1.48 16.08 -27.15
N CYS A 337 2.23 16.93 -26.43
CA CYS A 337 3.66 17.13 -26.65
C CYS A 337 4.47 15.86 -26.37
N TYR A 338 4.22 15.14 -25.27
CA TYR A 338 4.90 13.86 -25.01
C TYR A 338 4.62 12.82 -26.10
N ILE A 339 3.37 12.73 -26.57
CA ILE A 339 2.99 11.83 -27.66
C ILE A 339 3.76 12.19 -28.94
N ALA A 340 3.78 13.46 -29.32
CA ALA A 340 4.52 13.95 -30.50
C ALA A 340 6.04 13.75 -30.37
N LEU A 341 6.59 13.93 -29.17
CA LEU A 341 8.01 13.73 -28.88
C LEU A 341 8.43 12.26 -29.00
N HIS A 342 7.61 11.35 -28.47
CA HIS A 342 7.94 9.93 -28.36
C HIS A 342 7.50 9.08 -29.55
N VAL A 343 6.46 9.49 -30.28
CA VAL A 343 5.92 8.74 -31.43
C VAL A 343 5.71 9.67 -32.65
N PRO A 344 6.75 10.41 -33.11
CA PRO A 344 6.62 11.40 -34.18
C PRO A 344 6.34 10.80 -35.57
N ASP A 345 6.56 9.50 -35.75
CA ASP A 345 6.34 8.73 -36.97
C ASP A 345 4.91 8.18 -37.10
N SER A 346 4.05 8.43 -36.12
CA SER A 346 2.66 7.97 -36.14
C SER A 346 1.85 8.63 -37.25
N GLU A 347 1.28 7.80 -38.13
CA GLU A 347 0.36 8.24 -39.19
C GLU A 347 -0.88 8.94 -38.62
N THR A 348 -1.36 8.52 -37.45
CA THR A 348 -2.51 9.15 -36.79
C THR A 348 -2.21 10.60 -36.42
N LEU A 349 -1.00 10.93 -35.98
CA LEU A 349 -0.65 12.32 -35.66
C LEU A 349 -0.62 13.21 -36.90
N ALA A 350 -0.27 12.65 -38.07
CA ALA A 350 -0.33 13.36 -39.34
C ALA A 350 -1.78 13.54 -39.82
N GLN A 351 -2.60 12.48 -39.75
CA GLN A 351 -4.01 12.50 -40.15
C GLN A 351 -4.86 13.47 -39.32
N GLU A 352 -4.60 13.54 -38.01
CA GLU A 352 -5.29 14.44 -37.09
C GLU A 352 -4.63 15.84 -37.01
N GLU A 353 -3.68 16.13 -37.91
CA GLU A 353 -3.02 17.43 -38.04
C GLU A 353 -2.43 17.99 -36.73
N VAL A 354 -1.88 17.11 -35.89
CA VAL A 354 -1.37 17.46 -34.54
C VAL A 354 -0.32 18.59 -34.60
N LEU A 355 0.47 18.63 -35.67
CA LEU A 355 1.46 19.70 -35.88
C LEU A 355 0.79 21.09 -35.91
N ILE A 356 -0.36 21.23 -36.57
CA ILE A 356 -1.10 22.51 -36.63
C ILE A 356 -1.57 22.92 -35.23
N VAL A 357 -1.98 21.94 -34.41
CA VAL A 357 -2.39 22.18 -33.02
C VAL A 357 -1.22 22.71 -32.20
N LEU A 358 -0.04 22.07 -32.29
CA LEU A 358 1.17 22.52 -31.59
C LEU A 358 1.63 23.92 -32.06
N GLU A 359 1.54 24.20 -33.36
CA GLU A 359 1.83 25.54 -33.91
C GLU A 359 0.86 26.61 -33.41
N TRP A 360 -0.43 26.28 -33.33
CA TRP A 360 -1.44 27.17 -32.78
C TRP A 360 -1.18 27.43 -31.29
N SER A 361 -0.89 26.39 -30.51
CA SER A 361 -0.58 26.49 -29.09
C SER A 361 0.66 27.37 -28.83
N ALA A 362 1.69 27.25 -29.66
CA ALA A 362 2.90 28.08 -29.54
C ALA A 362 2.66 29.58 -29.80
N LYS A 363 1.53 29.94 -30.45
CA LYS A 363 1.13 31.34 -30.67
C LYS A 363 0.25 31.88 -29.54
N GLN A 364 -0.23 31.02 -28.64
CA GLN A 364 -1.04 31.44 -27.49
C GLN A 364 -0.13 31.77 -26.32
N ALA A 365 -0.08 33.04 -25.91
CA ALA A 365 0.81 33.49 -24.83
C ALA A 365 0.61 32.70 -23.52
N HIS A 366 -0.64 32.45 -23.13
CA HIS A 366 -0.96 31.72 -21.89
C HIS A 366 -0.58 30.24 -21.90
N LEU A 367 -0.30 29.65 -23.07
CA LEU A 367 0.19 28.27 -23.20
C LEU A 367 1.70 28.23 -23.41
N ALA A 368 2.23 29.14 -24.22
CA ALA A 368 3.66 29.18 -24.56
C ALA A 368 4.53 29.65 -23.38
N GLU A 369 4.01 30.52 -22.52
CA GLU A 369 4.71 31.04 -21.34
C GLU A 369 4.56 30.15 -20.10
N GLU A 370 3.79 29.06 -20.19
CA GLU A 370 3.61 28.15 -19.06
C GLU A 370 4.91 27.36 -18.80
N PRO A 371 5.50 27.42 -17.58
CA PRO A 371 6.84 26.87 -17.32
C PRO A 371 6.99 25.37 -17.61
N THR A 372 5.90 24.61 -17.48
CA THR A 372 5.88 23.17 -17.74
C THR A 372 5.87 22.83 -19.24
N ILE A 373 5.52 23.80 -20.10
CA ILE A 373 5.38 23.64 -21.56
C ILE A 373 6.51 24.36 -22.31
N GLU A 374 7.05 25.45 -21.76
CA GLU A 374 8.03 26.35 -22.42
C GLU A 374 9.15 25.61 -23.17
N GLY A 375 9.75 24.59 -22.53
CA GLY A 375 10.79 23.76 -23.16
C GLY A 375 10.26 22.56 -23.95
N LEU A 376 9.11 22.02 -23.56
CA LEU A 376 8.57 20.77 -24.11
C LEU A 376 7.88 20.99 -25.48
N LEU A 377 7.12 22.07 -25.63
CA LEU A 377 6.36 22.36 -26.85
C LEU A 377 7.26 22.62 -28.07
N PRO A 378 8.31 23.45 -28.00
CA PRO A 378 9.21 23.64 -29.14
C PRO A 378 9.92 22.36 -29.57
N GLU A 379 10.34 21.53 -28.60
CA GLU A 379 11.01 20.26 -28.88
C GLU A 379 10.07 19.24 -29.53
N ALA A 380 8.87 19.07 -28.96
CA ALA A 380 7.84 18.18 -29.52
C ALA A 380 7.45 18.59 -30.95
N LYS A 381 7.28 19.91 -31.17
CA LYS A 381 7.01 20.47 -32.50
C LYS A 381 8.14 20.17 -33.48
N SER A 382 9.38 20.52 -33.13
CA SER A 382 10.55 20.29 -33.99
C SER A 382 10.71 18.81 -34.35
N ARG A 383 10.48 17.93 -33.39
CA ARG A 383 10.53 16.48 -33.58
C ARG A 383 9.49 16.01 -34.60
N LEU A 384 8.23 16.46 -34.47
CA LEU A 384 7.14 16.07 -35.36
C LEU A 384 7.32 16.64 -36.78
N GLU A 385 7.74 17.90 -36.91
CA GLU A 385 8.05 18.55 -38.20
C GLU A 385 9.10 17.78 -39.01
N LEU A 386 10.16 17.30 -38.34
CA LEU A 386 11.25 16.56 -38.98
C LEU A 386 10.76 15.24 -39.59
N TYR A 387 9.77 14.58 -38.99
CA TYR A 387 9.22 13.34 -39.53
C TYR A 387 8.20 13.60 -40.63
N GLN A 388 7.30 14.57 -40.45
CA GLN A 388 6.28 14.90 -41.46
C GLN A 388 6.89 15.49 -42.75
N SER A 389 7.98 16.26 -42.64
CA SER A 389 8.75 16.75 -43.80
C SER A 389 9.50 15.66 -44.56
N ARG A 390 9.79 14.52 -43.92
CA ARG A 390 10.39 13.34 -44.58
C ARG A 390 9.34 12.49 -45.29
N GLY A 391 8.14 12.36 -44.71
CA GLY A 391 7.01 11.66 -45.32
C GLY A 391 6.46 12.34 -46.58
N SER A 392 6.50 13.68 -46.64
CA SER A 392 6.11 14.43 -47.85
C SER A 392 7.13 14.36 -48.99
N ARG A 393 8.36 13.87 -48.73
CA ARG A 393 9.40 13.60 -49.73
C ARG A 393 9.38 12.15 -50.24
N GLY A 394 8.20 11.54 -50.32
CA GLY A 394 8.01 10.25 -50.98
C GLY A 394 8.68 10.25 -52.36
N PHE A 395 9.64 9.35 -52.54
CA PHE A 395 10.31 9.08 -53.80
C PHE A 395 9.25 8.82 -54.88
N HIS A 396 9.23 9.68 -55.90
CA HIS A 396 8.52 9.46 -57.17
C HIS A 396 9.15 8.32 -57.96
#